data_AF-A0A382JU80-F1
#
_entry.id   AF-A0A382JU80-F1
#
_cell.length_a   1.000
_cell.length_b   1.000
_cell.length_c   1.000
_cell.angle_alpha   90.00
_cell.angle_beta   90.00
_cell.angle_gamma   90.00
#
_symmetry.space_group_name_H-M   'P 1'
#
loop_
_entity.id
_entity.type
_entity.pdbx_description
1 polymer ?
#
loop_
_entity_poly.entity_id
_entity_poly.type
_entity_poly.pdbx_seq_one_letter_code
_entity_poly.pdbx_strand_id
1 'polypeptide(L)'
;DGTIYVSDHGNNRIQNFTSDGVFVSQWGTEGTGDGQFQEPLGLSVAPDGSVYVADFSNHRVQKFTSEGVFISRWGAEGTGDGHFRQARAVSVALDGSVYVADYSNNRIQKFLPGP
;
A
#
# COMPACT_ATOMS: atom_id res chain seq x y z
N ASP A 1 -5.10 -5.81 -17.05
CA ASP A 1 -6.22 -5.09 -17.69
C ASP A 1 -5.83 -3.68 -18.17
N GLY A 2 -4.71 -3.12 -17.70
CA GLY A 2 -4.28 -1.77 -18.07
C GLY A 2 -4.73 -0.70 -17.06
N THR A 3 -5.31 -1.11 -15.94
CA THR A 3 -5.73 -0.21 -14.87
C THR A 3 -4.52 0.53 -14.26
N ILE A 4 -4.65 1.84 -14.11
CA ILE A 4 -3.67 2.71 -13.48
C ILE A 4 -4.15 3.03 -12.07
N TYR A 5 -3.33 2.73 -11.06
CA TYR A 5 -3.63 3.07 -9.66
C TYR A 5 -2.78 4.27 -9.22
N VAL A 6 -3.41 5.22 -8.52
CA VAL A 6 -2.77 6.45 -8.05
C VAL A 6 -3.03 6.63 -6.56
N SER A 7 -1.97 6.79 -5.79
CA SER A 7 -2.06 7.30 -4.41
C SER A 7 -2.28 8.81 -4.44
N ASP A 8 -3.49 9.23 -4.10
CA ASP A 8 -3.86 10.63 -3.98
C ASP A 8 -3.55 11.11 -2.56
N HIS A 9 -2.26 11.23 -2.27
CA HIS A 9 -1.67 11.48 -0.95
C HIS A 9 -2.40 12.57 -0.16
N GLY A 10 -2.64 13.74 -0.77
CA GLY A 10 -3.26 14.88 -0.10
C GLY A 10 -4.74 14.68 0.24
N ASN A 11 -5.39 13.67 -0.36
CA ASN A 11 -6.80 13.34 -0.13
C ASN A 11 -6.98 12.00 0.61
N ASN A 12 -5.90 11.37 1.10
CA ASN A 12 -5.92 10.14 1.89
C ASN A 12 -6.72 9.00 1.22
N ARG A 13 -6.55 8.83 -0.09
CA ARG A 13 -7.29 7.83 -0.88
C ARG A 13 -6.45 7.28 -2.02
N ILE A 14 -6.89 6.15 -2.57
CA ILE A 14 -6.42 5.61 -3.84
C ILE A 14 -7.49 5.82 -4.90
N GLN A 15 -7.05 6.12 -6.12
CA GLN A 15 -7.90 6.21 -7.29
C GLN A 15 -7.43 5.19 -8.33
N ASN A 16 -8.35 4.64 -9.11
CA ASN A 16 -8.02 3.85 -10.28
C ASN A 16 -8.62 4.47 -11.55
N PHE A 17 -7.89 4.28 -12.65
CA PHE A 17 -8.18 4.83 -13.96
C PHE A 17 -8.01 3.74 -15.02
N THR A 18 -8.68 3.92 -16.15
CA THR A 18 -8.37 3.13 -17.36
C THR A 18 -6.96 3.48 -17.87
N SER A 19 -6.44 2.68 -18.80
CA SER A 19 -5.16 2.96 -19.48
C SER A 19 -5.15 4.29 -20.24
N ASP A 20 -6.33 4.80 -20.61
CA ASP A 20 -6.50 6.09 -21.29
C ASP A 20 -6.67 7.26 -20.30
N GLY A 21 -6.52 7.00 -18.99
CA GLY A 21 -6.61 8.02 -17.93
C GLY A 21 -8.03 8.40 -17.53
N VAL A 22 -9.05 7.61 -17.90
CA VAL A 22 -10.44 7.86 -17.48
C VAL A 22 -10.63 7.36 -16.06
N PHE A 23 -11.15 8.22 -15.16
CA PHE A 23 -11.45 7.84 -13.78
C PHE A 23 -12.48 6.71 -13.73
N VAL A 24 -12.21 5.68 -12.91
CA VAL A 24 -13.08 4.51 -12.73
C VAL A 24 -13.70 4.52 -11.34
N SER A 25 -12.87 4.43 -10.30
CA SER A 25 -13.31 4.45 -8.90
C SER A 25 -12.22 4.97 -7.96
N GLN A 26 -12.59 5.11 -6.69
CA GLN A 26 -11.71 5.51 -5.62
C GLN A 26 -12.10 4.80 -4.32
N TRP A 27 -11.14 4.65 -3.42
CA TRP A 27 -11.41 4.16 -2.07
C TRP A 27 -10.43 4.76 -1.06
N GLY A 28 -10.85 4.72 0.20
CA GLY A 28 -10.11 5.28 1.31
C GLY A 28 -10.58 6.67 1.71
N THR A 29 -10.35 6.96 3.00
CA THR A 29 -10.56 8.25 3.65
C THR A 29 -9.44 8.45 4.65
N GLU A 30 -9.29 9.67 5.16
CA GLU A 30 -8.41 9.93 6.30
C GLU A 30 -8.77 9.05 7.51
N GLY A 31 -7.75 8.51 8.19
CA GLY A 31 -7.90 7.82 9.46
C GLY A 31 -6.95 6.64 9.66
N THR A 32 -7.15 5.92 10.76
CA THR A 32 -6.30 4.81 11.20
C THR A 32 -7.00 3.45 11.12
N GLY A 33 -8.28 3.42 10.72
CA GLY A 33 -9.07 2.21 10.53
C GLY A 33 -8.63 1.39 9.31
N ASP A 34 -9.23 0.22 9.13
CA ASP A 34 -9.02 -0.62 7.95
C ASP A 34 -9.56 0.07 6.70
N GLY A 35 -8.74 0.16 5.66
CA GLY A 35 -9.06 0.88 4.43
C GLY A 35 -9.04 2.41 4.56
N GLN A 36 -8.74 2.96 5.74
CA GLN A 36 -8.42 4.38 5.90
C GLN A 36 -6.91 4.60 5.79
N PHE A 37 -6.51 5.79 5.37
CA PHE A 37 -5.10 6.13 5.16
C PHE A 37 -4.72 7.41 5.88
N GLN A 38 -3.41 7.55 6.11
CA GLN A 38 -2.79 8.81 6.45
C GLN A 38 -1.55 9.00 5.58
N GLU A 39 -1.68 9.90 4.60
CA GLU A 39 -0.64 10.24 3.63
C GLU A 39 -0.16 9.01 2.81
N PRO A 40 -1.05 8.28 2.10
CA PRO A 40 -0.63 7.12 1.32
C PRO A 40 0.36 7.53 0.24
N LEU A 41 1.48 6.79 0.13
CA LEU A 41 2.55 7.08 -0.82
C LEU A 41 2.73 5.95 -1.84
N GLY A 42 3.80 5.17 -1.76
CA GLY A 42 4.05 4.13 -2.75
C GLY A 42 2.99 3.03 -2.73
N LEU A 43 2.64 2.53 -3.91
CA LEU A 43 1.78 1.38 -4.08
C LEU A 43 2.38 0.40 -5.08
N SER A 44 1.92 -0.86 -5.05
CA SER A 44 2.29 -1.90 -6.01
C SER A 44 1.10 -2.83 -6.23
N VAL A 45 0.91 -3.26 -7.47
CA VAL A 45 -0.07 -4.29 -7.82
C VAL A 45 0.66 -5.63 -7.88
N ALA A 46 0.13 -6.64 -7.20
CA ALA A 46 0.67 -8.01 -7.23
C ALA A 46 0.17 -8.76 -8.48
N PRO A 47 0.80 -9.89 -8.86
CA PRO A 47 0.35 -10.68 -10.01
C PRO A 47 -1.09 -11.20 -9.93
N ASP A 48 -1.62 -11.36 -8.71
CA ASP A 48 -3.01 -11.76 -8.45
C ASP A 48 -4.01 -10.59 -8.57
N GLY A 49 -3.54 -9.38 -8.89
CA GLY A 49 -4.35 -8.16 -8.99
C GLY A 49 -4.53 -7.40 -7.67
N SER A 50 -4.03 -7.93 -6.54
CA SER A 50 -4.13 -7.25 -5.26
C SER A 50 -3.30 -5.97 -5.23
N VAL A 51 -3.82 -4.92 -4.61
CA VAL A 51 -3.15 -3.62 -4.49
C VAL A 51 -2.57 -3.49 -3.09
N TYR A 52 -1.26 -3.25 -3.01
CA TYR A 52 -0.53 -2.99 -1.77
C TYR A 52 -0.21 -1.51 -1.69
N VAL A 53 -0.48 -0.89 -0.54
CA VAL A 53 -0.30 0.55 -0.33
C VAL A 53 0.53 0.78 0.92
N ALA A 54 1.57 1.59 0.80
CA ALA A 54 2.34 2.10 1.91
C ALA A 54 1.57 3.27 2.54
N ASP A 55 1.07 3.04 3.76
CA ASP A 55 0.27 3.99 4.53
C ASP A 55 1.21 4.74 5.48
N PHE A 56 1.82 5.78 4.93
CA PHE A 56 3.07 6.38 5.40
C PHE A 56 3.00 6.80 6.87
N SER A 57 2.05 7.66 7.21
CA SER A 57 1.94 8.23 8.55
C SER A 57 1.25 7.29 9.55
N ASN A 58 0.63 6.21 9.08
CA ASN A 58 0.17 5.11 9.92
C ASN A 58 1.22 4.00 10.13
N HIS A 59 2.41 4.13 9.53
CA HIS A 59 3.55 3.23 9.72
C HIS A 59 3.24 1.76 9.43
N ARG A 60 2.49 1.53 8.35
CA ARG A 60 1.99 0.20 7.98
C ARG A 60 1.88 0.04 6.47
N VAL A 61 1.64 -1.18 6.04
CA VAL A 61 1.21 -1.51 4.68
C VAL A 61 -0.18 -2.11 4.74
N GLN A 62 -1.03 -1.75 3.78
CA GLN A 62 -2.36 -2.32 3.61
C GLN A 62 -2.48 -3.02 2.25
N LYS A 63 -3.19 -4.16 2.23
CA LYS A 63 -3.49 -4.96 1.03
C LYS A 63 -4.99 -4.87 0.73
N PHE A 64 -5.31 -4.70 -0.55
CA PHE A 64 -6.67 -4.57 -1.07
C PHE A 64 -6.88 -5.49 -2.28
N THR A 65 -8.15 -5.78 -2.61
CA THR A 65 -8.52 -6.32 -3.92
C THR A 65 -8.30 -5.27 -5.01
N SER A 66 -8.41 -5.68 -6.29
CA SER A 66 -8.36 -4.77 -7.44
C SER A 66 -9.46 -3.68 -7.41
N GLU A 67 -10.58 -3.96 -6.73
CA GLU A 67 -11.73 -3.06 -6.55
C GLU A 67 -11.61 -2.18 -5.30
N GLY A 68 -10.52 -2.29 -4.53
CA GLY A 68 -10.29 -1.46 -3.35
C GLY A 68 -10.91 -1.99 -2.06
N VAL A 69 -11.35 -3.25 -2.02
CA VAL A 69 -11.85 -3.88 -0.79
C VAL A 69 -10.67 -4.27 0.10
N PHE A 70 -10.70 -3.88 1.38
CA PHE A 70 -9.65 -4.22 2.35
C PHE A 70 -9.51 -5.73 2.52
N ILE A 71 -8.28 -6.24 2.48
CA ILE A 71 -7.95 -7.65 2.72
C ILE A 71 -7.22 -7.80 4.06
N SER A 72 -6.11 -7.07 4.22
CA SER A 72 -5.27 -7.17 5.42
C SER A 72 -4.35 -5.97 5.57
N ARG A 73 -3.74 -5.85 6.75
CA ARG A 73 -2.67 -4.88 7.03
C ARG A 73 -1.61 -5.50 7.92
N TRP A 74 -0.41 -4.97 7.85
CA TRP A 74 0.65 -5.29 8.80
C TRP A 74 1.59 -4.11 9.00
N GLY A 75 2.31 -4.15 10.10
CA GLY A 75 3.16 -3.05 10.55
C GLY A 75 2.53 -2.20 11.64
N ALA A 76 3.41 -1.60 12.42
CA ALA A 76 3.14 -0.65 13.47
C ALA A 76 4.39 0.23 13.63
N GLU A 77 4.27 1.36 14.34
CA GLU A 77 5.42 2.19 14.62
C GLU A 77 6.51 1.41 15.37
N GLY A 78 7.77 1.54 14.93
CA GLY A 78 8.91 1.01 15.67
C GLY A 78 10.10 0.67 14.79
N THR A 79 11.10 0.04 15.41
CA THR A 79 12.40 -0.30 14.79
C THR A 79 12.62 -1.81 14.67
N GLY A 80 11.75 -2.63 15.26
CA GLY A 80 11.84 -4.10 15.23
C GLY A 80 11.41 -4.69 13.88
N ASP A 81 11.58 -6.00 13.72
CA ASP A 81 11.15 -6.70 12.51
C ASP A 81 9.64 -6.60 12.34
N GLY A 82 9.21 -6.24 11.13
CA GLY A 82 7.79 -6.01 10.81
C GLY A 82 7.24 -4.67 11.31
N HIS A 83 8.00 -3.88 12.07
CA HIS A 83 7.62 -2.50 12.42
C HIS A 83 8.24 -1.51 11.44
N PHE A 84 7.61 -0.35 11.27
CA PHE A 84 8.08 0.70 10.38
C PHE A 84 8.13 2.05 11.10
N ARG A 85 8.96 2.96 10.61
CA ARG A 85 8.81 4.40 10.80
C ARG A 85 8.68 5.01 9.42
N GLN A 86 7.45 5.41 9.10
CA GLN A 86 7.10 6.02 7.83
C GLN A 86 7.34 5.08 6.64
N ALA A 87 6.51 4.04 6.52
CA ALA A 87 6.55 3.12 5.37
C ALA A 87 6.27 3.91 4.08
N ARG A 88 7.29 4.09 3.23
CA ARG A 88 7.23 5.07 2.13
C ARG A 88 6.87 4.46 0.79
N ALA A 89 7.43 3.28 0.50
CA ALA A 89 7.21 2.58 -0.74
C ALA A 89 7.06 1.09 -0.48
N VAL A 90 6.26 0.43 -1.31
CA VAL A 90 6.06 -1.02 -1.30
C VAL A 90 6.21 -1.55 -2.71
N SER A 91 6.85 -2.70 -2.86
CA SER A 91 6.94 -3.44 -4.12
C SER A 91 6.64 -4.91 -3.87
N VAL A 92 5.89 -5.54 -4.76
CA VAL A 92 5.59 -6.97 -4.70
C VAL A 92 6.32 -7.68 -5.84
N ALA A 93 7.08 -8.72 -5.52
CA ALA A 93 7.76 -9.56 -6.51
C ALA A 93 6.82 -10.64 -7.05
N LEU A 94 7.21 -11.27 -8.17
CA LEU A 94 6.43 -12.34 -8.79
C LEU A 94 6.24 -13.57 -7.90
N ASP A 95 7.17 -13.81 -6.97
CA ASP A 95 7.08 -14.88 -5.98
C ASP A 95 6.19 -14.53 -4.77
N GLY A 96 5.54 -13.36 -4.79
CA GLY A 96 4.70 -12.86 -3.70
C GLY A 96 5.48 -12.19 -2.56
N SER A 97 6.82 -12.13 -2.62
CA SER A 97 7.61 -11.40 -1.63
C SER A 97 7.29 -9.91 -1.68
N VAL A 98 7.12 -9.29 -0.51
CA VAL A 98 6.86 -7.85 -0.39
C VAL A 98 8.09 -7.15 0.17
N TYR A 99 8.52 -6.08 -0.48
CA TYR A 99 9.62 -5.23 -0.04
C TYR A 99 9.06 -3.87 0.37
N VAL A 100 9.41 -3.40 1.56
CA VAL A 100 8.92 -2.13 2.10
C VAL A 100 10.11 -1.24 2.44
N ALA A 101 10.09 -0.01 1.90
CA ALA A 101 11.04 1.04 2.26
C ALA A 101 10.62 1.69 3.57
N ASP A 102 11.37 1.40 4.63
CA ASP A 102 11.16 1.88 5.99
C ASP A 102 11.98 3.17 6.18
N TYR A 103 11.39 4.29 5.76
CA TYR A 103 12.10 5.53 5.43
C TYR A 103 12.91 6.07 6.61
N SER A 104 12.28 6.22 7.77
CA SER A 104 12.94 6.85 8.93
C SER A 104 13.83 5.88 9.72
N ASN A 105 13.75 4.58 9.43
CA ASN A 105 14.70 3.59 9.94
C ASN A 105 15.87 3.31 8.99
N ASN A 106 15.94 3.98 7.83
CA ASN A 106 17.01 3.82 6.83
C ASN A 106 17.23 2.37 6.38
N ARG A 107 16.16 1.59 6.21
CA ARG A 107 16.26 0.18 5.80
C ARG A 107 15.18 -0.22 4.80
N ILE A 108 15.39 -1.36 4.16
CA ILE A 108 14.35 -2.10 3.44
C ILE A 108 14.06 -3.37 4.25
N GLN A 109 12.78 -3.71 4.41
CA GLN A 109 12.37 -5.00 4.96
C GLN A 109 11.72 -5.85 3.86
N LYS A 110 12.07 -7.14 3.84
CA LYS A 110 11.47 -8.15 2.96
C LYS A 110 10.54 -9.04 3.78
N PHE A 111 9.33 -9.25 3.26
CA PHE A 111 8.33 -10.15 3.82
C PHE A 111 8.07 -11.27 2.82
N LEU A 112 8.07 -12.51 3.29
CA LEU A 112 7.69 -13.65 2.46
C LEU A 112 6.16 -13.70 2.35
N PRO A 113 5.61 -14.24 1.25
CA PRO A 113 4.19 -14.54 1.19
C PRO A 113 3.82 -15.42 2.39
N GLY A 114 2.61 -15.22 2.93
CA GLY A 114 2.06 -16.12 3.93
C GLY A 114 1.95 -17.55 3.38
N PRO A 115 1.89 -18.57 4.26
CA PRO A 115 1.55 -19.92 3.85
C PRO A 115 0.17 -20.01 3.17
#